data_AF-A0A929YG71-F1
#
_entry.id   AF-A0A929YG71-F1
#
_cell.length_a   1.000
_cell.length_b   1.000
_cell.length_c   1.000
_cell.angle_alpha   90.00
_cell.angle_beta   90.00
_cell.angle_gamma   90.00
#
_symmetry.space_group_name_H-M   'P 1'
#
loop_
_entity.id
_entity.type
_entity.pdbx_description
1 polymer ?
#
loop_
_entity_poly.entity_id
_entity_poly.type
_entity_poly.pdbx_seq_one_letter_code
_entity_poly.pdbx_strand_id
1 'polypeptide(L)'
;MKIREELEKREKQTLSVFASKSSESKGRERKEPQCDIRPVYQRDRDRILYSKSFRRLKDKTQVFLTPNGDHYRTRMTHSLEVAQNARTIARALKLNEDLVEAIALGHDLGHTPFGHAGERALNEICPFGFRHNEQSLRIVEKLEKEGRGLNLTVEVKDGILNHELELMPATLEGRIVRLSDKIAYIHHDFDDAIRGGILTMEDLPSEIVKVLGRTKEDWLDTIIHSIVEKSTGKNDITMESTVWD
;
A
#
# COMPACT_ATOMS: atom_id res chain seq x y z
N MET A 1 -3.05 24.21 23.72
CA MET A 1 -3.38 22.97 22.98
C MET A 1 -2.37 22.85 21.86
N LYS A 2 -1.70 21.71 21.72
CA LYS A 2 -0.69 21.50 20.66
C LYS A 2 -1.41 21.28 19.32
N ILE A 3 -0.78 21.60 18.18
CA ILE A 3 -1.37 21.40 16.84
C ILE A 3 -1.77 19.93 16.63
N ARG A 4 -0.93 18.99 17.09
CA ARG A 4 -1.23 17.56 17.08
C ARG A 4 -2.58 17.24 17.73
N GLU A 5 -2.84 17.80 18.91
CA GLU A 5 -4.07 17.52 19.68
C GLU A 5 -5.31 18.07 18.97
N GLU A 6 -5.17 19.18 18.25
CA GLU A 6 -6.23 19.72 17.40
C GLU A 6 -6.55 18.79 16.23
N LEU A 7 -5.52 18.27 15.54
CA LEU A 7 -5.69 17.31 14.46
C LEU A 7 -6.34 16.01 14.94
N GLU A 8 -5.86 15.47 16.07
CA GLU A 8 -6.45 14.28 16.72
C GLU A 8 -7.93 14.52 17.12
N LYS A 9 -8.29 15.74 17.54
CA LYS A 9 -9.67 16.11 17.82
C LYS A 9 -10.52 16.19 16.55
N ARG A 10 -9.98 16.73 15.46
CA ARG A 10 -10.66 16.77 14.15
C ARG A 10 -10.91 15.36 13.64
N GLU A 11 -9.93 14.46 13.73
CA GLU A 11 -10.11 13.05 13.36
C GLU A 11 -11.32 12.41 14.06
N LYS A 12 -11.50 12.65 15.38
CA LYS A 12 -12.65 12.15 16.14
C LYS A 12 -14.00 12.70 15.68
N GLN A 13 -14.01 13.89 15.10
CA GLN A 13 -15.23 14.58 14.66
C GLN A 13 -15.59 14.25 13.21
N THR A 14 -14.59 14.03 12.35
CA THR A 14 -14.80 13.95 10.90
C THR A 14 -14.63 12.55 10.31
N LEU A 15 -13.82 11.68 10.93
CA LEU A 15 -13.62 10.32 10.44
C LEU A 15 -14.79 9.40 10.80
N SER A 16 -14.94 8.34 10.02
CA SER A 16 -15.85 7.24 10.30
C SER A 16 -15.61 6.66 11.69
N VAL A 17 -16.66 6.11 12.31
CA VAL A 17 -16.55 5.39 13.59
C VAL A 17 -15.61 4.19 13.48
N PHE A 18 -15.51 3.59 12.29
CA PHE A 18 -14.63 2.46 11.99
C PHE A 18 -13.20 2.86 11.62
N ALA A 19 -12.91 4.15 11.46
CA ALA A 19 -11.57 4.63 11.13
C ALA A 19 -10.62 4.51 12.32
N SER A 20 -9.37 4.15 12.02
CA SER A 20 -8.28 4.12 12.98
C SER A 20 -7.83 5.54 13.30
N LYS A 21 -8.11 6.02 14.52
CA LYS A 21 -7.77 7.39 14.93
C LYS A 21 -6.37 7.42 15.53
N SER A 22 -5.60 8.45 15.23
CA SER A 22 -4.21 8.60 15.69
C SER A 22 -4.11 8.63 17.21
N SER A 23 -5.09 9.26 17.87
CA SER A 23 -5.17 9.34 19.34
C SER A 23 -5.58 8.03 20.03
N GLU A 24 -6.05 7.05 19.27
CA GLU A 24 -6.49 5.73 19.76
C GLU A 24 -5.50 4.61 19.38
N SER A 25 -4.35 4.98 18.80
CA SER A 25 -3.30 4.02 18.43
C SER A 25 -2.83 3.20 19.63
N LYS A 26 -2.55 1.91 19.39
CA LYS A 26 -1.88 1.00 20.32
C LYS A 26 -0.44 1.42 20.61
N GLY A 27 0.06 2.44 19.90
CA GLY A 27 1.34 3.08 20.16
C GLY A 27 2.51 2.35 19.50
N ARG A 28 3.69 2.54 20.10
CA ARG A 28 4.99 2.07 19.58
C ARG A 28 5.63 1.16 20.59
N GLU A 29 6.48 0.25 20.13
CA GLU A 29 7.25 -0.65 21.00
C GLU A 29 8.15 0.15 21.96
N ARG A 30 8.88 1.15 21.43
CA ARG A 30 9.66 2.06 22.26
C ARG A 30 8.92 3.36 22.46
N LYS A 31 8.69 3.72 23.72
CA LYS A 31 8.07 5.00 24.10
C LYS A 31 8.95 6.16 23.66
N GLU A 32 8.31 7.18 23.11
CA GLU A 32 8.95 8.42 22.68
C GLU A 32 7.99 9.59 22.93
N PRO A 33 8.51 10.81 23.15
CA PRO A 33 7.66 11.99 23.26
C PRO A 33 6.78 12.17 22.02
N GLN A 34 5.54 12.58 22.25
CA GLN A 34 4.62 12.95 21.19
C GLN A 34 5.09 14.24 20.51
N CYS A 35 4.88 14.34 19.19
CA CYS A 35 5.22 15.54 18.45
C CYS A 35 4.19 16.65 18.75
N ASP A 36 4.60 17.90 18.67
CA ASP A 36 3.70 19.02 18.94
C ASP A 36 2.78 19.33 17.74
N ILE A 37 3.14 18.83 16.56
CA ILE A 37 2.50 19.14 15.29
C ILE A 37 1.83 17.91 14.67
N ARG A 38 2.56 16.80 14.55
CA ARG A 38 2.15 15.66 13.73
C ARG A 38 1.52 14.54 14.59
N PRO A 39 0.33 14.03 14.21
CA PRO A 39 -0.22 12.78 14.76
C PRO A 39 0.68 11.58 14.45
N VAL A 40 0.42 10.45 15.13
CA VAL A 40 1.35 9.31 15.11
C VAL A 40 1.52 8.68 13.73
N TYR A 41 0.46 8.58 12.91
CA TYR A 41 0.54 7.99 11.57
C TYR A 41 1.25 8.91 10.58
N GLN A 42 1.04 10.22 10.68
CA GLN A 42 1.78 11.20 9.89
C GLN A 42 3.30 11.11 10.17
N ARG A 43 3.68 10.90 11.44
CA ARG A 43 5.09 10.67 11.80
C ARG A 43 5.65 9.39 11.19
N ASP A 44 4.84 8.36 11.06
CA ASP A 44 5.25 7.06 10.50
C ASP A 44 5.48 7.13 9.01
N ARG A 45 4.54 7.75 8.30
CA ARG A 45 4.70 8.08 6.88
C ARG A 45 6.03 8.78 6.64
N ASP A 46 6.33 9.84 7.41
CA ASP A 46 7.56 10.61 7.23
C ASP A 46 8.80 9.76 7.52
N ARG A 47 8.78 8.88 8.54
CA ARG A 47 9.89 7.97 8.84
C ARG A 47 10.17 6.99 7.71
N ILE A 48 9.12 6.45 7.10
CA ILE A 48 9.22 5.53 5.97
C ILE A 48 9.76 6.28 4.75
N LEU A 49 9.17 7.42 4.40
CA LEU A 49 9.54 8.24 3.24
C LEU A 49 11.03 8.63 3.26
N TYR A 50 11.56 9.03 4.43
CA TYR A 50 12.96 9.43 4.57
C TYR A 50 13.94 8.26 4.81
N SER A 51 13.45 7.02 4.88
CA SER A 51 14.28 5.84 5.11
C SER A 51 15.26 5.59 3.95
N LYS A 52 16.33 4.83 4.21
CA LYS A 52 17.23 4.40 3.13
C LYS A 52 16.54 3.33 2.27
N SER A 53 15.74 2.46 2.88
CA SER A 53 15.03 1.39 2.18
C SER A 53 14.00 1.91 1.19
N PHE A 54 13.23 2.96 1.54
CA PHE A 54 12.30 3.58 0.59
C PHE A 54 13.04 4.20 -0.61
N ARG A 55 14.16 4.90 -0.37
CA ARG A 55 15.00 5.44 -1.45
C ARG A 55 15.51 4.38 -2.42
N ARG A 56 15.83 3.18 -1.93
CA ARG A 56 16.29 2.06 -2.78
C ARG A 56 15.19 1.53 -3.69
N LEU A 57 13.91 1.78 -3.42
CA LEU A 57 12.82 1.37 -4.31
C LEU A 57 12.91 2.05 -5.68
N LYS A 58 13.59 3.20 -5.78
CA LYS A 58 13.84 3.91 -7.05
C LYS A 58 14.60 3.05 -8.05
N ASP A 59 15.53 2.23 -7.57
CA ASP A 59 16.42 1.43 -8.43
C ASP A 59 16.01 -0.06 -8.46
N LYS A 60 14.81 -0.39 -7.95
CA LYS A 60 14.22 -1.74 -8.05
C LYS A 60 13.14 -1.73 -9.13
N THR A 61 13.31 -2.57 -10.14
CA THR A 61 12.34 -2.72 -11.22
C THR A 61 11.06 -3.39 -10.73
N GLN A 62 9.94 -2.99 -11.35
CA GLN A 62 8.68 -3.71 -11.27
C GLN A 62 8.54 -4.54 -12.56
N VAL A 63 8.50 -5.87 -12.44
CA VAL A 63 8.20 -6.87 -13.49
C VAL A 63 9.11 -6.90 -14.73
N PHE A 64 9.16 -5.87 -15.57
CA PHE A 64 9.94 -5.89 -16.80
C PHE A 64 11.40 -5.46 -16.61
N LEU A 65 12.31 -6.26 -17.16
CA LEU A 65 13.76 -6.00 -17.17
C LEU A 65 14.24 -5.30 -18.44
N THR A 66 13.34 -5.02 -19.40
CA THR A 66 13.66 -4.45 -20.71
C THR A 66 13.95 -2.95 -20.59
N PRO A 67 15.22 -2.52 -20.65
CA PRO A 67 15.65 -1.18 -20.26
C PRO A 67 15.69 -0.24 -21.47
N ASN A 68 14.68 -0.28 -22.35
CA ASN A 68 14.64 0.61 -23.50
C ASN A 68 13.72 1.80 -23.20
N GLY A 69 14.32 2.87 -22.66
CA GLY A 69 13.69 4.18 -22.43
C GLY A 69 13.54 4.56 -20.95
N ASP A 70 13.35 5.85 -20.70
CA ASP A 70 13.35 6.45 -19.34
C ASP A 70 12.02 6.28 -18.57
N HIS A 71 11.05 5.54 -19.13
CA HIS A 71 9.67 5.44 -18.62
C HIS A 71 9.31 4.08 -18.00
N TYR A 72 10.30 3.32 -17.52
CA TYR A 72 10.02 2.04 -16.85
C TYR A 72 9.53 2.26 -15.42
N ARG A 73 8.58 1.42 -14.97
CA ARG A 73 8.08 1.48 -13.60
C ARG A 73 9.10 0.89 -12.63
N THR A 74 9.22 1.58 -11.49
CA THR A 74 10.04 1.14 -10.36
C THR A 74 9.11 0.75 -9.22
N ARG A 75 9.63 0.07 -8.20
CA ARG A 75 8.85 -0.16 -6.98
C ARG A 75 8.47 1.14 -6.29
N MET A 76 9.28 2.18 -6.42
CA MET A 76 8.93 3.50 -5.87
C MET A 76 7.70 4.08 -6.57
N THR A 77 7.63 4.05 -7.90
CA THR A 77 6.46 4.56 -8.63
C THR A 77 5.22 3.73 -8.29
N HIS A 78 5.37 2.40 -8.23
CA HIS A 78 4.29 1.51 -7.82
C HIS A 78 3.77 1.82 -6.41
N SER A 79 4.64 1.95 -5.40
CA SER A 79 4.21 2.32 -4.04
C SER A 79 3.52 3.69 -3.99
N LEU A 80 3.90 4.64 -4.85
CA LEU A 80 3.24 5.94 -4.95
C LEU A 80 1.86 5.83 -5.61
N GLU A 81 1.70 5.03 -6.65
CA GLU A 81 0.41 4.74 -7.30
C GLU A 81 -0.55 4.03 -6.33
N VAL A 82 -0.05 3.03 -5.57
CA VAL A 82 -0.81 2.37 -4.50
C VAL A 82 -1.24 3.37 -3.43
N ALA A 83 -0.32 4.23 -2.96
CA ALA A 83 -0.65 5.25 -1.97
C ALA A 83 -1.70 6.24 -2.48
N GLN A 84 -1.62 6.66 -3.75
CA GLN A 84 -2.59 7.58 -4.34
C GLN A 84 -3.99 6.97 -4.42
N ASN A 85 -4.11 5.74 -4.96
CA ASN A 85 -5.38 5.04 -5.08
C ASN A 85 -6.00 4.76 -3.71
N ALA A 86 -5.19 4.25 -2.77
CA ALA A 86 -5.64 3.92 -1.44
C ALA A 86 -6.13 5.16 -0.68
N ARG A 87 -5.44 6.30 -0.80
CA ARG A 87 -5.87 7.56 -0.18
C ARG A 87 -7.18 8.09 -0.76
N THR A 88 -7.39 7.96 -2.07
CA THR A 88 -8.67 8.32 -2.71
C THR A 88 -9.83 7.55 -2.09
N ILE A 89 -9.69 6.22 -1.97
CA ILE A 89 -10.71 5.35 -1.35
C ILE A 89 -10.89 5.73 0.14
N ALA A 90 -9.80 5.89 0.88
CA ALA A 90 -9.84 6.23 2.31
C ALA A 90 -10.56 7.56 2.56
N ARG A 91 -10.26 8.58 1.75
CA ARG A 91 -10.89 9.89 1.82
C ARG A 91 -12.40 9.81 1.56
N ALA A 92 -12.82 9.06 0.53
CA ALA A 92 -14.22 8.85 0.22
C ALA A 92 -14.98 8.14 1.36
N LEU A 93 -14.34 7.17 2.00
CA LEU A 93 -14.89 6.41 3.14
C LEU A 93 -14.68 7.09 4.51
N LYS A 94 -14.09 8.28 4.55
CA LYS A 94 -13.72 9.02 5.77
C LYS A 94 -12.85 8.19 6.73
N LEU A 95 -11.90 7.43 6.19
CA LEU A 95 -10.88 6.69 6.95
C LEU A 95 -9.59 7.50 7.07
N ASN A 96 -8.62 6.99 7.86
CA ASN A 96 -7.40 7.73 8.13
C ASN A 96 -6.40 7.67 6.96
N GLU A 97 -6.30 8.76 6.21
CA GLU A 97 -5.40 8.86 5.05
C GLU A 97 -3.91 8.74 5.41
N ASP A 98 -3.47 9.27 6.55
CA ASP A 98 -2.06 9.21 6.95
C ASP A 98 -1.66 7.76 7.28
N LEU A 99 -2.57 6.97 7.88
CA LEU A 99 -2.33 5.54 8.13
C LEU A 99 -2.24 4.76 6.81
N VAL A 100 -3.17 4.99 5.90
CA VAL A 100 -3.17 4.38 4.56
C VAL A 100 -1.88 4.68 3.81
N GLU A 101 -1.48 5.95 3.78
CA GLU A 101 -0.26 6.38 3.11
C GLU A 101 0.99 5.77 3.75
N ALA A 102 1.08 5.74 5.08
CA ALA A 102 2.19 5.11 5.78
C ALA A 102 2.32 3.62 5.45
N ILE A 103 1.21 2.87 5.43
CA ILE A 103 1.22 1.45 5.07
C ILE A 103 1.62 1.27 3.60
N ALA A 104 1.02 2.02 2.69
CA ALA A 104 1.30 1.94 1.25
C ALA A 104 2.77 2.26 0.91
N LEU A 105 3.39 3.24 1.56
CA LEU A 105 4.83 3.51 1.34
C LEU A 105 5.74 2.44 1.97
N GLY A 106 5.24 1.70 2.96
CA GLY A 106 6.02 0.73 3.74
C GLY A 106 5.91 -0.72 3.26
N HIS A 107 4.84 -1.08 2.53
CA HIS A 107 4.51 -2.47 2.22
C HIS A 107 5.61 -3.18 1.43
N ASP A 108 6.30 -2.44 0.56
CA ASP A 108 7.18 -2.99 -0.47
C ASP A 108 8.69 -2.82 -0.19
N LEU A 109 9.05 -2.32 0.99
CA LEU A 109 10.44 -2.04 1.37
C LEU A 109 11.35 -3.28 1.27
N GLY A 110 10.81 -4.43 1.64
CA GLY A 110 11.47 -5.73 1.74
C GLY A 110 11.66 -6.44 0.42
N HIS A 111 11.10 -5.93 -0.67
CA HIS A 111 11.15 -6.63 -1.93
C HIS A 111 12.58 -6.85 -2.43
N THR A 112 12.87 -8.05 -2.91
CA THR A 112 14.16 -8.41 -3.52
C THR A 112 14.44 -7.62 -4.79
N PRO A 113 15.71 -7.50 -5.20
CA PRO A 113 16.04 -7.26 -6.60
C PRO A 113 15.30 -8.26 -7.52
N PHE A 114 14.98 -7.85 -8.75
CA PHE A 114 14.30 -8.67 -9.75
C PHE A 114 12.88 -9.15 -9.35
N GLY A 115 12.22 -8.46 -8.43
CA GLY A 115 10.84 -8.77 -8.07
C GLY A 115 10.66 -10.21 -7.59
N HIS A 116 9.53 -10.83 -7.91
CA HIS A 116 9.18 -12.17 -7.43
C HIS A 116 10.17 -13.26 -7.87
N ALA A 117 10.94 -13.04 -8.94
CA ALA A 117 12.00 -13.98 -9.32
C ALA A 117 13.10 -14.03 -8.26
N GLY A 118 13.51 -12.87 -7.72
CA GLY A 118 14.48 -12.81 -6.63
C GLY A 118 13.94 -13.41 -5.33
N GLU A 119 12.66 -13.20 -5.05
CA GLU A 119 11.98 -13.79 -3.88
C GLU A 119 11.94 -15.31 -3.94
N ARG A 120 11.54 -15.89 -5.08
CA ARG A 120 11.57 -17.35 -5.29
C ARG A 120 12.98 -17.92 -5.11
N ALA A 121 13.97 -17.28 -5.73
CA ALA A 121 15.37 -17.70 -5.61
C ALA A 121 15.88 -17.65 -4.16
N LEU A 122 15.53 -16.60 -3.40
CA LEU A 122 15.88 -16.52 -1.98
C LEU A 122 15.14 -17.56 -1.13
N ASN A 123 13.87 -17.82 -1.44
CA ASN A 123 13.06 -18.80 -0.72
C ASN A 123 13.58 -20.24 -0.90
N GLU A 124 14.16 -20.56 -2.06
CA GLU A 124 14.80 -21.86 -2.33
C GLU A 124 16.09 -22.08 -1.53
N ILE A 125 16.88 -21.03 -1.28
CA ILE A 125 18.18 -21.14 -0.61
C ILE A 125 18.14 -20.81 0.88
N CYS A 126 17.11 -20.08 1.35
CA CYS A 126 16.95 -19.71 2.76
C CYS A 126 16.23 -20.85 3.51
N PRO A 127 16.88 -21.52 4.49
CA PRO A 127 16.26 -22.62 5.23
C PRO A 127 14.97 -22.23 5.99
N PHE A 128 14.79 -20.93 6.25
CA PHE A 128 13.63 -20.39 6.96
C PHE A 128 12.57 -19.79 6.01
N GLY A 129 12.79 -19.90 4.70
CA GLY A 129 12.00 -19.23 3.68
C GLY A 129 12.31 -17.73 3.55
N PHE A 130 11.71 -17.10 2.56
CA PHE A 130 11.77 -15.65 2.33
C PHE A 130 10.42 -15.16 1.80
N ARG A 131 9.87 -14.12 2.44
CA ARG A 131 8.69 -13.39 1.98
C ARG A 131 8.92 -11.89 2.06
N HIS A 132 8.56 -11.16 1.01
CA HIS A 132 8.84 -9.72 0.92
C HIS A 132 8.13 -8.92 2.02
N ASN A 133 6.90 -9.26 2.38
CA ASN A 133 6.12 -8.61 3.43
C ASN A 133 6.77 -8.76 4.83
N GLU A 134 7.24 -9.96 5.18
CA GLU A 134 7.97 -10.23 6.42
C GLU A 134 9.30 -9.48 6.44
N GLN A 135 9.98 -9.42 5.28
CA GLN A 135 11.20 -8.65 5.14
C GLN A 135 10.95 -7.13 5.25
N SER A 136 9.82 -6.62 4.74
CA SER A 136 9.41 -5.21 4.92
C SER A 136 9.23 -4.89 6.40
N LEU A 137 8.54 -5.76 7.14
CA LEU A 137 8.40 -5.64 8.60
C LEU A 137 9.77 -5.67 9.29
N ARG A 138 10.62 -6.64 8.95
CA ARG A 138 11.98 -6.76 9.51
C ARG A 138 12.81 -5.50 9.25
N ILE A 139 12.70 -4.89 8.07
CA ILE A 139 13.40 -3.64 7.73
C ILE A 139 13.02 -2.52 8.70
N VAL A 140 11.71 -2.30 8.88
CA VAL A 140 11.21 -1.20 9.70
C VAL A 140 11.36 -1.45 11.20
N GLU A 141 11.46 -2.71 11.64
CA GLU A 141 11.66 -3.04 13.04
C GLU A 141 13.12 -3.16 13.45
N LYS A 142 13.96 -3.72 12.58
CA LYS A 142 15.29 -4.22 12.97
C LYS A 142 16.45 -3.75 12.09
N LEU A 143 16.25 -3.34 10.85
CA LEU A 143 17.39 -3.07 9.94
C LEU A 143 17.66 -1.59 9.72
N GLU A 144 16.62 -0.77 9.58
CA GLU A 144 16.77 0.67 9.44
C GLU A 144 17.47 1.29 10.66
N LYS A 145 18.08 2.46 10.46
CA LYS A 145 18.77 3.22 11.53
C LYS A 145 19.81 2.40 12.31
N GLU A 146 20.60 1.60 11.58
CA GLU A 146 21.72 0.81 12.10
C GLU A 146 21.28 -0.17 13.19
N GLY A 147 20.26 -0.99 12.89
CA GLY A 147 19.78 -2.00 13.83
C GLY A 147 18.63 -1.55 14.74
N ARG A 148 18.31 -0.24 14.77
CA ARG A 148 17.29 0.30 15.69
C ARG A 148 15.87 0.20 15.13
N GLY A 149 15.70 0.10 13.81
CA GLY A 149 14.41 0.25 13.16
C GLY A 149 13.85 1.68 13.20
N LEU A 150 12.67 1.85 12.62
CA LEU A 150 11.93 3.11 12.52
C LEU A 150 10.98 3.36 13.69
N ASN A 151 10.77 2.39 14.59
CA ASN A 151 9.87 2.49 15.74
C ASN A 151 8.43 2.88 15.35
N LEU A 152 7.87 2.28 14.30
CA LEU A 152 6.53 2.58 13.79
C LEU A 152 5.43 2.12 14.77
N THR A 153 4.21 2.65 14.61
CA THR A 153 3.04 2.21 15.37
C THR A 153 2.62 0.80 14.98
N VAL A 154 1.89 0.13 15.87
CA VAL A 154 1.40 -1.23 15.64
C VAL A 154 0.55 -1.34 14.38
N GLU A 155 -0.29 -0.35 14.11
CA GLU A 155 -1.21 -0.33 12.97
C GLU A 155 -0.48 -0.27 11.63
N VAL A 156 0.58 0.53 11.53
CA VAL A 156 1.40 0.61 10.31
C VAL A 156 2.15 -0.70 10.10
N LYS A 157 2.71 -1.28 11.15
CA LYS A 157 3.42 -2.57 11.07
C LYS A 157 2.50 -3.72 10.66
N ASP A 158 1.30 -3.76 11.23
CA ASP A 158 0.26 -4.73 10.87
C ASP A 158 -0.15 -4.60 9.40
N GLY A 159 -0.41 -3.38 8.93
CA GLY A 159 -0.71 -3.12 7.53
C GLY A 159 0.41 -3.55 6.59
N ILE A 160 1.68 -3.26 6.93
CA ILE A 160 2.84 -3.68 6.14
C ILE A 160 2.95 -5.21 6.07
N LEU A 161 2.75 -5.92 7.19
CA LEU A 161 2.86 -7.38 7.22
C LEU A 161 1.73 -8.06 6.46
N ASN A 162 0.51 -7.58 6.62
CA ASN A 162 -0.71 -8.30 6.23
C ASN A 162 -1.35 -7.80 4.93
N HIS A 163 -0.64 -6.99 4.12
CA HIS A 163 -1.21 -6.42 2.89
C HIS A 163 -1.40 -7.44 1.74
N GLU A 164 -0.87 -8.66 1.84
CA GLU A 164 -1.07 -9.69 0.82
C GLU A 164 -2.52 -10.22 0.83
N LEU A 165 -2.99 -10.73 -0.32
CA LEU A 165 -4.36 -11.24 -0.45
C LEU A 165 -4.69 -12.42 0.46
N GLU A 166 -3.70 -13.26 0.80
CA GLU A 166 -3.92 -14.40 1.69
C GLU A 166 -4.01 -13.99 3.17
N LEU A 167 -3.63 -12.75 3.47
CA LEU A 167 -3.64 -12.17 4.80
C LEU A 167 -4.75 -11.13 4.93
N MET A 168 -4.96 -10.66 6.16
CA MET A 168 -5.99 -9.67 6.46
C MET A 168 -5.47 -8.65 7.47
N PRO A 169 -5.28 -7.38 7.06
CA PRO A 169 -4.94 -6.31 7.99
C PRO A 169 -6.07 -6.09 9.02
N ALA A 170 -5.67 -5.70 10.23
CA ALA A 170 -6.59 -5.46 11.33
C ALA A 170 -7.43 -4.20 11.12
N THR A 171 -6.90 -3.19 10.42
CA THR A 171 -7.56 -1.91 10.17
C THR A 171 -8.20 -1.88 8.79
N LEU A 172 -9.30 -1.13 8.63
CA LEU A 172 -9.90 -0.89 7.32
C LEU A 172 -8.92 -0.16 6.39
N GLU A 173 -8.10 0.74 6.95
CA GLU A 173 -7.02 1.40 6.23
C GLU A 173 -6.02 0.40 5.61
N GLY A 174 -5.59 -0.61 6.37
CA GLY A 174 -4.74 -1.67 5.84
C GLY A 174 -5.44 -2.50 4.77
N ARG A 175 -6.74 -2.81 4.94
CA ARG A 175 -7.53 -3.54 3.93
C ARG A 175 -7.65 -2.78 2.61
N ILE A 176 -7.76 -1.45 2.65
CA ILE A 176 -7.71 -0.62 1.44
C ILE A 176 -6.37 -0.79 0.74
N VAL A 177 -5.25 -0.73 1.47
CA VAL A 177 -3.91 -0.90 0.86
C VAL A 177 -3.76 -2.28 0.24
N ARG A 178 -4.22 -3.33 0.92
CA ARG A 178 -4.25 -4.70 0.38
C ARG A 178 -4.95 -4.80 -0.98
N LEU A 179 -6.12 -4.18 -1.14
CA LEU A 179 -6.82 -4.18 -2.43
C LEU A 179 -6.11 -3.26 -3.45
N SER A 180 -5.68 -2.08 -3.01
CA SER A 180 -5.05 -1.08 -3.88
C SER A 180 -3.74 -1.56 -4.48
N ASP A 181 -2.95 -2.32 -3.70
CA ASP A 181 -1.74 -2.98 -4.17
C ASP A 181 -2.05 -3.96 -5.31
N LYS A 182 -3.03 -4.84 -5.11
CA LYS A 182 -3.44 -5.79 -6.15
C LYS A 182 -3.95 -5.10 -7.42
N ILE A 183 -4.74 -4.03 -7.27
CA ILE A 183 -5.28 -3.27 -8.40
C ILE A 183 -4.15 -2.61 -9.18
N ALA A 184 -3.21 -1.97 -8.48
CA ALA A 184 -2.04 -1.36 -9.11
C ALA A 184 -1.19 -2.41 -9.83
N TYR A 185 -1.00 -3.58 -9.22
CA TYR A 185 -0.29 -4.70 -9.83
C TYR A 185 -0.93 -5.15 -11.15
N ILE A 186 -2.24 -5.46 -11.15
CA ILE A 186 -2.97 -5.90 -12.36
C ILE A 186 -2.91 -4.82 -13.44
N HIS A 187 -3.15 -3.58 -13.06
CA HIS A 187 -3.15 -2.44 -13.96
C HIS A 187 -1.77 -2.22 -14.60
N HIS A 188 -0.68 -2.38 -13.84
CA HIS A 188 0.67 -2.21 -14.36
C HIS A 188 1.09 -3.34 -15.28
N ASP A 189 0.83 -4.59 -14.90
CA ASP A 189 1.14 -5.76 -15.72
C ASP A 189 0.43 -5.69 -17.07
N PHE A 190 -0.83 -5.24 -17.06
CA PHE A 190 -1.59 -5.03 -18.28
C PHE A 190 -0.99 -3.93 -19.17
N ASP A 191 -0.74 -2.74 -18.61
CA ASP A 191 -0.16 -1.61 -19.34
C ASP A 191 1.24 -1.94 -19.90
N ASP A 192 2.06 -2.66 -19.14
CA ASP A 192 3.38 -3.09 -19.57
C ASP A 192 3.29 -4.18 -20.66
N ALA A 193 2.31 -5.09 -20.60
CA ALA A 193 2.06 -6.09 -21.64
C ALA A 193 1.59 -5.46 -22.97
N ILE A 194 0.71 -4.47 -22.93
CA ILE A 194 0.30 -3.67 -24.09
C ILE A 194 1.52 -2.94 -24.67
N ARG A 195 2.30 -2.26 -23.84
CA ARG A 195 3.50 -1.53 -24.28
C ARG A 195 4.57 -2.45 -24.86
N GLY A 196 4.70 -3.67 -24.32
CA GLY A 196 5.60 -4.71 -24.81
C GLY A 196 5.14 -5.37 -26.11
N GLY A 197 3.93 -5.04 -26.60
CA GLY A 197 3.33 -5.68 -27.78
C GLY A 197 2.98 -7.15 -27.54
N ILE A 198 2.85 -7.57 -26.28
CA ILE A 198 2.48 -8.94 -25.89
C ILE A 198 0.97 -9.14 -26.01
N LEU A 199 0.20 -8.08 -25.73
CA LEU A 199 -1.26 -8.06 -25.80
C LEU A 199 -1.72 -6.80 -26.54
N THR A 200 -2.94 -6.83 -27.06
CA THR A 200 -3.74 -5.66 -27.44
C THR A 200 -5.06 -5.62 -26.67
N MET A 201 -5.80 -4.52 -26.77
CA MET A 201 -7.13 -4.42 -26.14
C MET A 201 -8.12 -5.46 -26.66
N GLU A 202 -7.92 -5.93 -27.89
CA GLU A 202 -8.73 -6.95 -28.55
C GLU A 202 -8.46 -8.35 -28.02
N ASP A 203 -7.31 -8.58 -27.38
CA ASP A 203 -6.96 -9.85 -26.74
C ASP A 203 -7.66 -10.02 -25.38
N LEU A 204 -8.23 -8.96 -24.83
CA LEU A 204 -8.97 -9.02 -23.57
C LEU A 204 -10.34 -9.70 -23.75
N PRO A 205 -10.74 -10.58 -22.81
CA PRO A 205 -12.10 -11.11 -22.77
C PRO A 205 -13.14 -9.99 -22.77
N SER A 206 -14.18 -10.17 -23.60
CA SER A 206 -15.26 -9.18 -23.77
C SER A 206 -15.99 -8.85 -22.47
N GLU A 207 -16.04 -9.83 -21.57
CA GLU A 207 -16.62 -9.78 -20.24
C GLU A 207 -15.88 -8.79 -19.35
N ILE A 208 -14.53 -8.80 -19.38
CA ILE A 208 -13.69 -7.88 -18.62
C ILE A 208 -13.88 -6.45 -19.17
N VAL A 209 -13.81 -6.29 -20.49
CA VAL A 209 -13.98 -4.98 -21.14
C VAL A 209 -15.37 -4.38 -20.87
N LYS A 210 -16.40 -5.22 -20.77
CA LYS A 210 -17.76 -4.78 -20.45
C LYS A 210 -17.89 -4.27 -19.02
N VAL A 211 -17.14 -4.85 -18.08
CA VAL A 211 -17.20 -4.47 -16.66
C VAL A 211 -16.26 -3.30 -16.38
N LEU A 212 -14.99 -3.41 -16.74
CA LEU A 212 -13.94 -2.45 -16.38
C LEU A 212 -13.75 -1.33 -17.41
N GLY A 213 -14.30 -1.47 -18.61
CA GLY A 213 -14.13 -0.52 -19.69
C GLY A 213 -12.91 -0.82 -20.57
N ARG A 214 -12.57 0.15 -21.44
CA ARG A 214 -11.55 -0.02 -22.50
C ARG A 214 -10.26 0.72 -22.22
N THR A 215 -10.26 1.60 -21.25
CA THR A 215 -9.09 2.40 -20.90
C THR A 215 -8.65 2.08 -19.49
N LYS A 216 -7.39 2.35 -19.23
CA LYS A 216 -6.78 2.18 -17.92
C LYS A 216 -7.44 3.09 -16.86
N GLU A 217 -7.89 4.27 -17.30
CA GLU A 217 -8.69 5.20 -16.51
C GLU A 217 -10.06 4.60 -16.15
N ASP A 218 -10.77 3.99 -17.11
CA ASP A 218 -12.06 3.32 -16.84
C ASP A 218 -11.92 2.23 -15.77
N TRP A 219 -10.84 1.46 -15.84
CA TRP A 219 -10.59 0.34 -14.92
C TRP A 219 -10.42 0.85 -13.49
N LEU A 220 -9.53 1.83 -13.30
CA LEU A 220 -9.29 2.42 -11.99
C LEU A 220 -10.54 3.09 -11.44
N ASP A 221 -11.27 3.85 -12.27
CA ASP A 221 -12.50 4.52 -11.88
C ASP A 221 -13.57 3.53 -11.43
N THR A 222 -13.85 2.51 -12.26
CA THR A 222 -14.83 1.45 -11.96
C THR A 222 -14.51 0.73 -10.66
N ILE A 223 -13.25 0.34 -10.45
CA ILE A 223 -12.86 -0.40 -9.25
C ILE A 223 -12.94 0.48 -8.00
N ILE A 224 -12.45 1.72 -8.06
CA ILE A 224 -12.52 2.66 -6.93
C ILE A 224 -13.99 2.94 -6.56
N HIS A 225 -14.84 3.21 -7.54
CA HIS A 225 -16.28 3.41 -7.34
C HIS A 225 -16.91 2.19 -6.67
N SER A 226 -16.64 0.99 -7.19
CA SER A 226 -17.16 -0.26 -6.63
C SER A 226 -16.77 -0.45 -5.16
N ILE A 227 -15.49 -0.22 -4.82
CA ILE A 227 -15.00 -0.32 -3.44
C ILE A 227 -15.72 0.68 -2.54
N VAL A 228 -15.81 1.95 -2.95
CA VAL A 228 -16.42 3.01 -2.14
C VAL A 228 -17.91 2.73 -1.92
N GLU A 229 -18.66 2.40 -2.96
CA GLU A 229 -20.09 2.13 -2.89
C GLU A 229 -20.40 0.93 -2.00
N LYS A 230 -19.63 -0.16 -2.13
CA LYS A 230 -19.87 -1.39 -1.37
C LYS A 230 -19.36 -1.31 0.07
N SER A 231 -18.42 -0.43 0.37
CA SER A 231 -17.83 -0.29 1.71
C SER A 231 -18.43 0.84 2.53
N THR A 232 -19.17 1.77 1.92
CA THR A 232 -19.76 2.92 2.62
C THR A 232 -20.69 2.48 3.75
N GLY A 233 -20.42 2.98 4.96
CA GLY A 233 -21.21 2.70 6.15
C GLY A 233 -20.99 1.31 6.77
N LYS A 234 -20.02 0.54 6.27
CA LYS A 234 -19.72 -0.82 6.77
C LYS A 234 -18.39 -0.85 7.53
N ASN A 235 -18.27 -1.81 8.44
CA ASN A 235 -16.99 -2.13 9.09
C ASN A 235 -16.19 -3.15 8.26
N ASP A 236 -16.15 -2.96 6.94
CA ASP A 236 -15.41 -3.83 6.03
C ASP A 236 -15.11 -3.09 4.71
N ILE A 237 -14.09 -3.57 3.99
CA ILE A 237 -13.71 -3.08 2.66
C ILE A 237 -13.98 -4.19 1.65
N THR A 238 -14.96 -3.96 0.78
CA THR A 238 -15.44 -4.94 -0.20
C THR A 238 -15.68 -4.26 -1.55
N MET A 239 -15.72 -5.02 -2.62
CA MET A 239 -16.12 -4.57 -3.96
C MET A 239 -17.18 -5.51 -4.55
N GLU A 240 -17.83 -5.10 -5.63
CA GLU A 240 -18.81 -5.93 -6.34
C GLU A 240 -18.14 -7.22 -6.85
N SER A 241 -18.79 -8.37 -6.69
CA SER A 241 -18.23 -9.66 -7.11
C SER A 241 -17.91 -9.67 -8.61
N THR A 242 -18.76 -9.06 -9.43
CA THR A 242 -18.54 -8.97 -10.88
C THR A 242 -17.32 -8.13 -11.28
N VAL A 243 -16.80 -7.29 -10.37
CA VAL A 243 -15.59 -6.49 -10.57
C VAL A 243 -14.34 -7.22 -10.07
N TRP A 244 -14.50 -8.15 -9.13
CA TRP A 244 -13.38 -8.85 -8.47
C TRP A 244 -13.10 -10.25 -9.01
N ASP A 245 -14.16 -11.04 -9.22
CA ASP A 245 -14.11 -12.46 -9.61
C ASP A 245 -13.86 -12.61 -11.12
#